data_AF-A0A9P9PA90-F1
#
_entry.id   AF-A0A9P9PA90-F1
#
_cell.length_a   1.000
_cell.length_b   1.000
_cell.length_c   1.000
_cell.angle_alpha   90.00
_cell.angle_beta   90.00
_cell.angle_gamma   90.00
#
_symmetry.space_group_name_H-M   'P 1'
#
loop_
_entity.id
_entity.type
_entity.pdbx_description
1 polymer ?
#
loop_
_entity_poly.entity_id
_entity_poly.type
_entity_poly.pdbx_seq_one_letter_code
_entity_poly.pdbx_strand_id
1 'polypeptide(L)'
;MEFSSKIYGGHRGARRFWREMLPRIKYRNPSIPIEISRHSDPDGPSLLHIYTSTKTQPTTSSTASPVAQHQAASPPSGTPNARNTLTPETSKPTYTINIRDQQENEILDALLKSTGAEEIKPTPQELQEMQELADFKERSEKDRIEVREKLLKERREAELLKLARGEIPAATA
;
A
#
# COMPACT_ATOMS: atom_id res chain seq x y z
N MET A 1 3.13 -3.89 -11.70
CA MET A 1 4.19 -3.17 -10.96
C MET A 1 5.16 -4.20 -10.41
N GLU A 2 6.46 -4.00 -10.59
CA GLU A 2 7.51 -4.92 -10.13
C GLU A 2 8.48 -4.18 -9.20
N PHE A 3 8.78 -4.74 -8.03
CA PHE A 3 9.78 -4.22 -7.10
C PHE A 3 10.21 -5.25 -6.05
N SER A 4 11.30 -4.97 -5.33
CA SER A 4 11.79 -5.86 -4.27
C SER A 4 10.88 -5.88 -3.04
N SER A 5 10.75 -7.04 -2.40
CA SER A 5 10.05 -7.19 -1.13
C SER A 5 10.72 -6.42 0.02
N LYS A 6 12.04 -6.19 -0.08
CA LYS A 6 12.83 -5.41 0.88
C LYS A 6 12.94 -3.96 0.42
N ILE A 7 13.22 -3.07 1.38
CA ILE A 7 13.33 -1.62 1.13
C ILE A 7 14.72 -1.18 0.64
N TYR A 8 15.72 -2.05 0.76
CA TYR A 8 17.09 -1.79 0.32
C TYR A 8 17.17 -1.74 -1.20
N GLY A 9 18.08 -0.95 -1.78
CA GLY A 9 18.26 -0.87 -3.23
C GLY A 9 17.27 0.05 -3.96
N GLY A 10 16.73 1.06 -3.26
CA GLY A 10 15.89 2.08 -3.89
C GLY A 10 14.42 1.72 -4.06
N HIS A 11 13.94 0.65 -3.42
CA HIS A 11 12.55 0.17 -3.54
C HIS A 11 11.57 0.79 -2.53
N ARG A 12 12.04 1.72 -1.68
CA ARG A 12 11.21 2.34 -0.62
C ARG A 12 10.01 3.09 -1.20
N GLY A 13 10.20 3.90 -2.24
CA GLY A 13 9.11 4.65 -2.88
C GLY A 13 8.09 3.75 -3.55
N ALA A 14 8.55 2.72 -4.28
CA ALA A 14 7.68 1.70 -4.85
C ALA A 14 6.77 1.05 -3.80
N ARG A 15 7.32 0.69 -2.62
CA ARG A 15 6.54 0.11 -1.53
C ARG A 15 5.50 1.08 -0.96
N ARG A 16 5.86 2.36 -0.77
CA ARG A 16 4.93 3.40 -0.30
C ARG A 16 3.83 3.67 -1.31
N PHE A 17 4.19 3.83 -2.57
CA PHE A 17 3.25 3.99 -3.68
C PHE A 17 2.24 2.84 -3.72
N TRP A 18 2.70 1.58 -3.56
CA TRP A 18 1.82 0.41 -3.49
C TRP A 18 0.88 0.43 -2.28
N ARG A 19 1.35 0.84 -1.09
CA ARG A 19 0.55 0.79 0.12
C ARG A 19 -0.40 1.97 0.28
N GLU A 20 -0.04 3.14 -0.24
CA GLU A 20 -0.74 4.39 0.03
C GLU A 20 -1.47 4.92 -1.20
N MET A 21 -0.83 4.91 -2.38
CA MET A 21 -1.40 5.52 -3.60
C MET A 21 -2.23 4.53 -4.43
N LEU A 22 -1.72 3.33 -4.69
CA LEU A 22 -2.45 2.33 -5.50
C LEU A 22 -3.86 1.98 -4.96
N PRO A 23 -4.08 1.82 -3.64
CA PRO A 23 -5.42 1.55 -3.12
C PRO A 23 -6.39 2.71 -3.38
N ARG A 24 -5.92 3.97 -3.29
CA ARG A 24 -6.72 5.16 -3.60
C ARG A 24 -7.12 5.17 -5.08
N ILE A 25 -6.17 4.88 -5.96
CA ILE A 25 -6.42 4.78 -7.41
C ILE A 25 -7.43 3.67 -7.71
N LYS A 26 -7.29 2.50 -7.08
CA LYS A 26 -8.19 1.35 -7.26
C LYS A 26 -9.60 1.62 -6.73
N TYR A 27 -9.73 2.35 -5.63
CA TYR A 27 -11.02 2.74 -5.07
C TYR A 27 -11.84 3.58 -6.07
N ARG A 28 -11.18 4.50 -6.79
CA ARG A 28 -11.83 5.32 -7.81
C ARG A 28 -12.00 4.61 -9.15
N ASN A 29 -11.07 3.70 -9.48
CA ASN A 29 -11.07 2.94 -10.72
C ASN A 29 -11.16 1.43 -10.45
N PRO A 30 -12.31 0.93 -9.97
CA PRO A 30 -12.45 -0.49 -9.59
C PRO A 30 -12.29 -1.44 -10.78
N SER A 31 -12.63 -0.99 -11.99
CA SER A 31 -12.56 -1.80 -13.21
C SER A 31 -11.13 -2.03 -13.73
N ILE A 32 -10.14 -1.24 -13.29
CA ILE A 32 -8.76 -1.38 -13.77
C ILE A 32 -8.08 -2.54 -13.03
N PRO A 33 -7.62 -3.61 -13.71
CA PRO A 33 -6.82 -4.64 -13.08
C PRO A 33 -5.44 -4.08 -12.71
N ILE A 34 -5.01 -4.32 -11.46
CA ILE A 34 -3.69 -3.92 -10.97
C ILE A 34 -3.00 -5.17 -10.47
N GLU A 35 -1.82 -5.44 -11.01
CA GLU A 35 -0.98 -6.58 -10.65
C GLU A 35 0.34 -6.13 -10.03
N ILE A 36 0.75 -6.83 -8.97
CA ILE A 36 2.00 -6.58 -8.25
C ILE A 36 2.85 -7.85 -8.27
N SER A 37 3.98 -7.78 -8.96
CA SER A 37 5.05 -8.78 -8.88
C SER A 37 6.09 -8.30 -7.87
N ARG A 38 6.51 -9.18 -6.96
CA ARG A 38 7.57 -8.86 -5.99
C ARG A 38 8.65 -9.92 -6.04
N HIS A 39 9.90 -9.49 -6.03
CA HIS A 39 11.06 -10.37 -5.96
C HIS A 39 11.87 -10.17 -4.67
N SER A 40 12.84 -11.05 -4.43
CA SER A 40 13.70 -10.99 -3.24
C SER A 40 15.04 -10.29 -3.49
N ASP A 41 15.41 -10.10 -4.75
CA ASP A 41 16.65 -9.43 -5.14
C ASP A 41 16.58 -7.93 -4.76
N PRO A 42 17.50 -7.39 -3.93
CA PRO A 42 17.54 -5.97 -3.62
C PRO A 42 17.97 -5.11 -4.82
N ASP A 43 18.78 -5.64 -5.73
CA ASP A 43 19.30 -4.88 -6.87
C ASP A 43 18.46 -5.09 -8.15
N GLY A 44 17.42 -5.92 -8.05
CA GLY A 44 16.49 -6.18 -9.13
C GLY A 44 15.71 -4.93 -9.60
N PRO A 45 14.99 -5.07 -10.72
CA PRO A 45 14.30 -3.97 -11.36
C PRO A 45 13.17 -3.41 -10.48
N SER A 46 12.96 -2.09 -10.55
CA SER A 46 11.82 -1.42 -9.93
C SER A 46 11.07 -0.68 -11.03
N LEU A 47 10.03 -1.32 -11.58
CA LEU A 47 9.36 -0.86 -12.79
C LEU A 47 7.83 -0.79 -12.62
N LEU A 48 7.25 0.27 -13.15
CA LEU A 48 5.82 0.44 -13.30
C LEU A 48 5.44 0.30 -14.78
N HIS A 49 4.79 -0.82 -15.10
CA HIS A 49 4.25 -1.09 -16.42
C HIS A 49 2.80 -0.62 -16.52
N ILE A 50 2.49 0.11 -17.58
CA ILE A 50 1.17 0.67 -17.85
C ILE A 50 0.72 0.19 -19.23
N TYR A 51 -0.47 -0.39 -19.27
CA TYR A 51 -1.10 -0.91 -20.48
C TYR A 51 -2.31 -0.06 -20.80
N THR A 52 -2.31 0.59 -21.96
CA THR A 52 -3.46 1.36 -22.45
C THR A 52 -3.89 0.78 -23.79
N SER A 53 -5.18 0.54 -24.00
CA SER A 53 -5.70 0.24 -25.33
C SER A 53 -5.52 1.48 -26.21
N THR A 54 -4.55 1.45 -27.11
CA THR A 54 -4.50 2.43 -28.20
C THR A 54 -5.80 2.30 -28.98
N LYS A 55 -6.52 3.41 -29.20
CA LYS A 55 -7.82 3.53 -29.88
C LYS A 55 -7.80 3.13 -31.38
N THR A 56 -6.96 2.18 -31.76
CA THR A 56 -6.70 1.76 -33.14
C THR A 56 -6.83 0.25 -33.29
N GLN A 57 -7.80 -0.35 -32.61
CA GLN A 57 -8.25 -1.70 -32.96
C GLN A 57 -9.79 -1.73 -32.95
N PRO A 58 -10.43 -2.18 -34.05
CA PRO A 58 -11.88 -2.23 -34.13
C PRO A 58 -12.41 -3.23 -33.11
N THR A 59 -13.26 -2.73 -32.22
CA THR A 59 -14.01 -3.52 -31.25
C THR A 59 -14.94 -4.48 -31.98
N THR A 60 -14.64 -5.78 -31.97
CA THR A 60 -15.65 -6.80 -32.20
C THR A 60 -16.50 -6.91 -30.94
N SER A 61 -17.67 -6.30 -31.03
CA SER A 61 -18.82 -6.48 -30.16
C SER A 61 -19.06 -7.96 -29.83
N SER A 62 -19.12 -8.31 -28.55
CA SER A 62 -19.88 -9.48 -28.10
C SER A 62 -20.58 -9.15 -26.78
N THR A 63 -21.79 -8.66 -26.96
CA THR A 63 -22.86 -8.57 -25.97
C THR A 63 -23.29 -9.97 -25.58
N ALA A 64 -23.11 -10.39 -24.33
CA ALA A 64 -23.94 -11.43 -23.70
C ALA A 64 -23.74 -11.48 -22.18
N SER A 65 -24.77 -11.08 -21.46
CA SER A 65 -25.14 -11.56 -20.13
C SER A 65 -26.63 -11.93 -20.20
N PRO A 66 -27.22 -12.73 -19.28
CA PRO A 66 -26.66 -13.53 -18.18
C PRO A 66 -27.25 -14.97 -18.10
N VAL A 67 -26.54 -15.98 -17.58
CA VAL A 67 -27.18 -17.15 -16.93
C VAL A 67 -26.34 -17.63 -15.75
N ALA A 68 -26.99 -17.71 -14.59
CA ALA A 68 -26.48 -18.26 -13.34
C ALA A 68 -26.23 -19.77 -13.46
N GLN A 69 -25.17 -20.28 -12.81
CA GLN A 69 -25.17 -21.51 -12.01
C GLN A 69 -23.75 -21.90 -11.54
N HIS A 70 -23.72 -22.48 -10.34
CA HIS A 70 -22.64 -23.21 -9.64
C HIS A 70 -21.72 -22.44 -8.68
N GLN A 71 -22.10 -22.59 -7.40
CA GLN A 71 -21.28 -22.47 -6.20
C GLN A 71 -20.08 -23.43 -6.28
N ALA A 72 -18.87 -22.88 -6.24
CA ALA A 72 -17.66 -23.60 -5.84
C ALA A 72 -16.74 -22.59 -5.13
N ALA A 73 -16.11 -23.04 -4.05
CA ALA A 73 -15.37 -22.23 -3.09
C ALA A 73 -14.47 -21.15 -3.72
N SER A 74 -14.53 -19.94 -3.16
CA SER A 74 -13.64 -18.84 -3.54
C SER A 74 -12.18 -19.25 -3.35
N PRO A 75 -11.34 -19.28 -4.39
CA PRO A 75 -9.92 -19.55 -4.22
C PRO A 75 -9.25 -18.40 -3.46
N PRO A 76 -8.23 -18.69 -2.63
CA PRO A 76 -7.48 -17.65 -1.94
C PRO A 76 -6.85 -16.70 -2.95
N SER A 77 -6.81 -15.41 -2.59
CA SER A 77 -6.16 -14.36 -3.35
C SER A 77 -4.67 -14.73 -3.53
N GLY A 78 -4.31 -15.24 -4.71
CA GLY A 78 -2.96 -15.74 -4.99
C GLY A 78 -2.79 -16.65 -6.20
N THR A 79 -3.87 -17.21 -6.77
CA THR A 79 -3.80 -18.00 -8.01
C THR A 79 -4.38 -17.26 -9.21
N PRO A 80 -3.61 -17.07 -10.30
CA PRO A 80 -4.13 -16.51 -11.54
C PRO A 80 -5.20 -17.44 -12.11
N ASN A 81 -6.45 -16.97 -12.19
CA ASN A 81 -7.54 -17.67 -12.87
C ASN A 81 -8.02 -16.84 -14.05
N ALA A 82 -8.18 -17.49 -15.21
CA ALA A 82 -8.58 -16.90 -16.49
C ALA A 82 -9.93 -16.16 -16.48
N ARG A 83 -10.74 -16.32 -15.42
CA ARG A 83 -12.08 -15.73 -15.30
C ARG A 83 -12.07 -14.27 -14.81
N ASN A 84 -10.95 -13.79 -14.26
CA ASN A 84 -10.87 -12.46 -13.63
C ASN A 84 -9.64 -11.64 -14.05
N THR A 85 -8.90 -12.14 -15.04
CA THR A 85 -7.64 -11.57 -15.50
C THR A 85 -7.80 -11.11 -16.93
N LEU A 86 -8.08 -9.81 -17.11
CA LEU A 86 -7.59 -9.10 -18.30
C LEU A 86 -6.07 -8.95 -18.14
N THR A 87 -5.34 -10.06 -18.03
CA THR A 87 -3.88 -10.05 -17.97
C THR A 87 -3.34 -9.86 -19.38
N PRO A 88 -2.48 -8.86 -19.61
CA PRO A 88 -1.75 -8.73 -20.85
C PRO A 88 -0.58 -9.73 -20.87
N GLU A 89 -0.85 -11.04 -20.94
CA GLU A 89 0.24 -12.05 -20.94
C GLU A 89 1.10 -12.04 -22.21
N THR A 90 0.78 -11.21 -23.22
CA THR A 90 1.58 -11.15 -24.47
C THR A 90 1.66 -9.77 -25.10
N SER A 91 1.08 -8.72 -24.50
CA SER A 91 1.20 -7.37 -25.07
C SER A 91 2.37 -6.61 -24.46
N LYS A 92 3.13 -5.90 -25.30
CA LYS A 92 4.18 -4.98 -24.85
C LYS A 92 3.55 -3.85 -24.04
N PRO A 93 4.08 -3.49 -22.86
CA PRO A 93 3.57 -2.36 -22.09
C PRO A 93 3.67 -1.07 -22.89
N THR A 94 2.61 -0.25 -22.87
CA THR A 94 2.58 1.04 -23.57
C THR A 94 3.59 2.00 -22.96
N TYR A 95 3.65 2.05 -21.63
CA TYR A 95 4.63 2.83 -20.88
C TYR A 95 5.30 1.97 -19.82
N THR A 96 6.60 2.18 -19.66
CA THR A 96 7.38 1.57 -18.58
C THR A 96 8.14 2.69 -17.88
N ILE A 97 7.84 2.90 -16.60
CA ILE A 97 8.42 3.94 -15.77
C ILE A 97 9.37 3.26 -14.78
N ASN A 98 10.61 3.75 -14.70
CA ASN A 98 11.54 3.34 -13.66
C ASN A 98 11.19 4.08 -12.37
N ILE A 99 10.90 3.33 -11.32
CA ILE A 99 10.46 3.84 -10.01
C ILE A 99 11.51 3.59 -8.92
N ARG A 100 12.71 3.19 -9.30
CA ARG A 100 13.84 3.01 -8.38
C ARG A 100 14.34 4.36 -7.90
N ASP A 101 14.59 4.46 -6.60
CA ASP A 101 15.06 5.68 -5.91
C ASP A 101 14.14 6.90 -6.08
N GLN A 102 12.88 6.69 -6.48
CA GLN A 102 11.86 7.73 -6.57
C GLN A 102 11.03 7.79 -5.28
N GLN A 103 10.47 8.95 -4.95
CA GLN A 103 9.45 9.09 -3.89
C GLN A 103 8.06 8.71 -4.42
N GLU A 104 7.13 8.38 -3.52
CA GLU A 104 5.74 8.05 -3.89
C GLU A 104 5.03 9.14 -4.73
N ASN A 105 5.29 10.42 -4.44
CA ASN A 105 4.69 11.55 -5.15
C ASN A 105 5.26 11.70 -6.57
N GLU A 106 6.57 11.51 -6.73
CA GLU A 106 7.23 11.57 -8.04
C GLU A 106 6.75 10.44 -8.96
N ILE A 107 6.53 9.25 -8.39
CA ILE A 107 5.95 8.10 -9.11
C ILE A 107 4.52 8.43 -9.56
N LEU A 108 3.73 9.09 -8.69
CA LEU A 108 2.38 9.52 -9.03
C LEU A 108 2.38 10.56 -10.16
N ASP A 109 3.24 11.57 -10.08
CA ASP A 109 3.39 12.59 -11.11
C ASP A 109 3.81 11.99 -12.46
N ALA A 110 4.75 11.05 -12.45
CA ALA A 110 5.16 10.31 -13.64
C ALA A 110 4.00 9.49 -14.24
N LEU A 111 3.19 8.86 -13.39
CA LEU A 111 1.99 8.14 -13.81
C LEU A 111 0.96 9.09 -14.43
N LEU A 112 0.64 10.20 -13.76
CA LEU A 112 -0.29 11.22 -14.25
C LEU A 112 0.17 11.78 -15.59
N LYS A 113 1.47 12.09 -15.74
CA LYS A 113 2.06 12.57 -16.99
C LYS A 113 1.95 11.56 -18.13
N SER A 114 2.12 10.27 -17.84
CA SER A 114 2.03 9.20 -18.86
C SER A 114 0.60 8.86 -19.28
N THR A 115 -0.36 8.99 -18.36
CA THR A 115 -1.76 8.60 -18.54
C THR A 115 -2.69 9.76 -18.88
N GLY A 116 -2.26 10.99 -18.60
CA GLY A 116 -3.09 12.20 -18.73
C GLY A 116 -4.23 12.28 -17.72
N ALA A 117 -4.16 11.53 -16.61
CA ALA A 117 -5.21 11.51 -15.61
C ALA A 117 -5.21 12.79 -14.75
N GLU A 118 -6.38 13.14 -14.20
CA GLU A 118 -6.57 14.31 -13.35
C GLU A 118 -6.65 13.92 -11.87
N GLU A 119 -6.07 14.77 -11.01
CA GLU A 119 -6.18 14.62 -9.56
C GLU A 119 -7.54 15.13 -9.07
N ILE A 120 -8.25 14.29 -8.32
CA ILE A 120 -9.52 14.66 -7.70
C ILE A 120 -9.23 15.37 -6.38
N LYS A 121 -9.70 16.61 -6.26
CA LYS A 121 -9.60 17.36 -5.02
C LYS A 121 -10.57 16.80 -3.96
N PRO A 122 -10.16 16.73 -2.68
CA PRO A 122 -11.06 16.36 -1.60
C PRO A 122 -12.28 17.28 -1.53
N THR A 123 -13.43 16.69 -1.21
CA THR A 123 -14.65 17.43 -0.94
C THR A 123 -14.56 18.17 0.41
N PRO A 124 -15.35 19.23 0.64
CA PRO A 124 -15.31 19.98 1.90
C PRO A 124 -15.65 19.11 3.13
N GLN A 125 -16.50 18.10 2.97
CA GLN A 125 -16.82 17.16 4.04
C GLN A 125 -15.61 16.26 4.38
N GLU A 126 -14.93 15.71 3.37
CA GLU A 126 -13.71 14.91 3.56
C GLU A 126 -12.59 15.74 4.22
N LEU A 127 -12.51 17.04 3.94
CA LEU A 127 -11.55 17.95 4.59
C LEU A 127 -11.85 18.12 6.09
N GLN A 128 -13.11 18.24 6.47
CA GLN A 128 -13.51 18.32 7.88
C GLN A 128 -13.18 17.02 8.62
N GLU A 129 -13.55 15.87 8.04
CA GLU A 129 -13.21 14.56 8.61
C GLU A 129 -11.69 14.40 8.77
N MET A 130 -10.89 14.87 7.80
CA MET A 130 -9.43 14.83 7.89
C MET A 130 -8.89 15.69 9.04
N GLN A 131 -9.50 16.85 9.30
CA GLN A 131 -9.14 17.71 10.43
C GLN A 131 -9.50 17.06 11.76
N GLU A 132 -10.71 16.51 11.88
CA GLU A 132 -11.15 15.80 13.10
C GLU A 132 -10.25 14.60 13.43
N LEU A 133 -9.85 13.82 12.42
CA LEU A 133 -8.89 12.73 12.59
C LEU A 133 -7.51 13.22 13.01
N ALA A 134 -7.06 14.39 12.52
CA ALA A 134 -5.77 14.97 12.91
C ALA A 134 -5.79 15.42 14.37
N ASP A 135 -6.84 16.12 14.79
CA ASP A 135 -7.03 16.56 16.16
C ASP A 135 -7.11 15.37 17.12
N PHE A 136 -7.82 14.31 16.73
CA PHE A 136 -7.93 13.08 17.51
C PHE A 136 -6.57 12.38 17.69
N LYS A 137 -5.73 12.35 16.63
CA LYS A 137 -4.38 11.79 16.70
C LYS A 137 -3.49 12.57 17.65
N GLU A 138 -3.53 13.90 17.61
CA GLU A 138 -2.73 14.74 18.51
C GLU A 138 -3.09 14.48 19.99
N ARG A 139 -4.39 14.39 20.31
CA ARG A 139 -4.86 14.04 21.66
C ARG A 139 -4.39 12.64 22.05
N SER A 140 -4.56 11.66 21.17
CA SER A 140 -4.16 10.26 21.42
C SER A 140 -2.66 10.11 21.66
N GLU A 141 -1.82 10.91 21.00
CA GLU A 141 -0.36 10.88 21.20
C GLU A 141 0.04 11.43 22.57
N LYS A 142 -0.61 12.51 23.02
CA LYS A 142 -0.42 13.06 24.38
C LYS A 142 -0.79 12.02 25.44
N ASP A 143 -1.98 11.44 25.34
CA ASP A 143 -2.45 10.42 26.27
C ASP A 143 -1.51 9.20 26.29
N ARG A 144 -1.02 8.78 25.12
CA ARG A 144 -0.06 7.68 25.01
C ARG A 144 1.26 7.96 25.73
N ILE A 145 1.75 9.20 25.68
CA ILE A 145 2.98 9.60 26.39
C ILE A 145 2.74 9.59 27.89
N GLU A 146 1.64 10.19 28.36
CA GLU A 146 1.31 10.26 29.78
C GLU A 146 1.17 8.88 30.42
N VAL A 147 0.43 7.98 29.77
CA VAL A 147 0.27 6.58 30.23
C VAL A 147 1.61 5.86 30.24
N ARG A 148 2.44 6.05 29.21
CA ARG A 148 3.76 5.44 29.15
C ARG A 148 4.67 5.90 30.29
N GLU A 149 4.66 7.19 30.61
CA GLU A 149 5.44 7.73 31.73
C GLU A 149 4.97 7.20 33.08
N LYS A 150 3.65 7.14 33.29
CA LYS A 150 3.07 6.56 34.51
C LYS A 150 3.51 5.11 34.70
N LEU A 151 3.34 4.27 33.67
CA LEU A 151 3.73 2.86 33.73
C LEU A 151 5.25 2.68 33.95
N LEU A 152 6.08 3.56 33.39
CA LEU A 152 7.53 3.52 33.63
C LEU A 152 7.89 3.91 35.06
N LYS A 153 7.21 4.89 35.66
CA LYS A 153 7.40 5.26 37.07
C LYS A 153 6.99 4.13 38.00
N GLU A 154 5.80 3.57 37.81
CA GLU A 154 5.30 2.43 38.59
C GLU A 154 6.24 1.22 38.49
N ARG A 155 6.75 0.93 37.28
CA ARG A 155 7.73 -0.15 37.08
C ARG A 155 9.04 0.11 37.82
N ARG A 156 9.57 1.34 37.79
CA ARG A 156 10.79 1.71 38.51
C ARG A 156 10.62 1.62 40.02
N GLU A 157 9.49 2.10 40.54
CA GLU A 157 9.16 2.00 41.96
C GLU A 157 9.04 0.54 42.41
N ALA A 158 8.36 -0.30 41.61
CA ALA A 158 8.27 -1.73 41.88
C ALA A 158 9.64 -2.43 41.85
N GLU A 159 10.51 -2.09 40.89
CA GLU A 159 11.88 -2.63 40.84
C GLU A 159 12.72 -2.18 42.06
N LEU A 160 12.61 -0.92 42.48
CA LEU A 160 13.29 -0.40 43.67
C LEU A 160 12.80 -1.07 44.96
N LEU A 161 11.49 -1.26 45.10
CA LEU A 161 10.91 -1.98 46.24
C LEU A 161 11.35 -3.45 46.29
N LYS A 162 11.47 -4.11 45.14
CA LYS A 162 11.98 -5.49 45.05
C LYS A 162 13.46 -5.59 45.45
N LEU A 163 14.29 -4.63 45.04
CA LEU A 163 15.68 -4.51 45.49
C LEU A 163 15.75 -4.32 47.01
N ALA A 164 14.92 -3.44 47.57
CA ALA A 164 14.88 -3.17 49.01
C ALA A 164 14.36 -4.38 49.82
N ARG A 165 13.46 -5.19 49.26
CA ARG A 165 12.97 -6.45 49.86
C ARG A 165 13.97 -7.61 49.77
N GLY A 166 15.07 -7.46 49.03
CA GLY A 166 16.09 -8.50 48.86
C GLY A 166 15.68 -9.65 47.94
N GLU A 167 14.58 -9.51 47.18
CA GLU A 167 14.09 -10.54 46.25
C GLU A 167 14.90 -10.61 44.95
N ILE A 168 15.75 -9.60 44.69
CA ILE A 168 16.68 -9.56 43.56
C ILE A 168 18.09 -9.47 44.16
N PRO A 169 19.02 -10.39 43.84
CA PRO A 169 20.40 -10.27 44.31
C PRO A 169 20.96 -8.96 43.78
N ALA A 170 21.34 -8.05 44.69
CA ALA A 170 22.11 -6.87 44.31
C ALA A 170 23.32 -7.36 43.52
N ALA A 171 23.44 -6.91 42.26
CA ALA A 171 24.49 -7.37 41.36
C ALA A 171 25.83 -7.36 42.10
N THR A 172 26.37 -8.55 42.32
CA THR A 172 27.66 -8.76 42.97
C THR A 172 28.73 -8.05 42.14
N ALA A 173 29.45 -7.15 42.81
CA ALA A 173 30.61 -6.44 42.30
C ALA A 173 31.76 -7.39 41.90
#